data_AF-A0A0T5Z9K8-F1
#
_entry.id   AF-A0A0T5Z9K8-F1
#
_cell.length_a   1.000
_cell.length_b   1.000
_cell.length_c   1.000
_cell.angle_alpha   90.00
_cell.angle_beta   90.00
_cell.angle_gamma   90.00
#
_symmetry.space_group_name_H-M   'P 1'
#
loop_
_entity.id
_entity.type
_entity.pdbx_description
1 polymer ?
#
loop_
_entity_poly.entity_id
_entity_poly.type
_entity_poly.pdbx_seq_one_letter_code
_entity_poly.pdbx_strand_id
1 'polypeptide(L)' 'MADGKAIPFDVDEFRKHCLLNGLDDIGLTLQHVDEIKAYEERHRQQAPWLF' A
#
# COMPACT_ATOMS: atom_id res chain seq x y z
N MET A 1 16.26 -11.49 36.24
CA MET A 1 16.80 -11.84 34.91
C MET A 1 15.61 -12.19 34.04
N ALA A 2 15.48 -11.60 32.84
CA ALA A 2 14.40 -11.98 31.93
C ALA A 2 14.73 -13.35 31.32
N ASP A 3 13.85 -14.33 31.52
CA ASP A 3 14.06 -15.76 31.25
C ASP A 3 14.15 -16.14 29.75
N GLY A 4 14.32 -15.17 28.84
CA GLY A 4 14.45 -15.43 27.40
C GLY A 4 13.25 -16.12 26.74
N LYS A 5 12.08 -16.17 27.42
CA LYS A 5 10.90 -16.89 26.93
C LYS A 5 10.30 -16.18 25.72
N ALA A 6 10.19 -16.91 24.61
CA ALA A 6 9.46 -16.50 23.42
C ALA A 6 7.96 -16.72 23.62
N ILE A 7 7.15 -15.73 23.23
CA ILE A 7 5.69 -15.83 23.21
C ILE A 7 5.25 -15.77 21.75
N PRO A 8 4.69 -16.85 21.18
CA PRO A 8 4.19 -16.82 19.83
C PRO A 8 2.95 -15.93 19.72
N PHE A 9 2.80 -15.29 18.57
CA PHE A 9 1.62 -14.51 18.22
C PHE A 9 1.41 -14.55 16.71
N ASP A 10 0.16 -14.39 16.29
CA ASP A 10 -0.21 -14.33 14.89
C ASP A 10 -0.43 -12.88 14.46
N VAL A 11 -0.13 -12.61 13.19
CA VAL A 11 -0.41 -11.34 12.54
C VAL A 11 -1.06 -11.65 11.21
N ASP A 12 -2.13 -10.91 10.91
CA ASP A 12 -2.75 -10.90 9.59
C ASP A 12 -1.72 -10.62 8.49
N GLU A 13 -1.83 -11.32 7.36
CA GLU A 13 -0.82 -11.29 6.30
C GLU A 13 -0.63 -9.89 5.72
N PHE A 14 -1.72 -9.15 5.53
CA PHE A 14 -1.67 -7.79 5.03
C PHE A 14 -1.01 -6.86 6.05
N ARG A 15 -1.38 -6.95 7.34
CA ARG A 15 -0.71 -6.17 8.40
C ARG A 15 0.77 -6.48 8.49
N LYS A 16 1.15 -7.75 8.38
CA LYS A 16 2.56 -8.17 8.36
C LYS A 16 3.29 -7.55 7.17
N HIS A 17 2.68 -7.55 5.99
CA HIS A 17 3.24 -6.90 4.80
C HIS A 17 3.46 -5.40 5.03
N CYS A 18 2.45 -4.68 5.55
CA CYS A 18 2.59 -3.26 5.84
C CYS A 18 3.68 -2.98 6.88
N LEU A 19 3.70 -3.73 7.98
CA LEU A 19 4.71 -3.57 9.05
C LEU A 19 6.13 -3.86 8.57
N LEU A 20 6.32 -4.89 7.73
CA LEU A 20 7.64 -5.26 7.21
C LEU A 20 8.16 -4.26 6.16
N ASN A 21 7.28 -3.67 5.36
CA ASN A 21 7.64 -2.74 4.29
C ASN A 21 7.50 -1.26 4.70
N GLY A 22 7.05 -0.97 5.91
CA GLY A 22 6.82 0.39 6.39
C GLY A 22 5.69 1.12 5.66
N LEU A 23 4.65 0.39 5.22
CA LEU A 23 3.53 0.96 4.47
C LEU A 23 2.47 1.51 5.41
N ASP A 24 2.04 2.74 5.11
CA ASP A 24 0.80 3.34 5.59
C ASP A 24 -0.22 3.48 4.43
N ASP A 25 -1.37 4.10 4.68
CA ASP A 25 -2.42 4.25 3.66
C ASP A 25 -1.93 5.04 2.42
N ILE A 26 -1.04 6.01 2.63
CA ILE A 26 -0.42 6.78 1.54
C ILE A 26 0.56 5.88 0.77
N GLY A 27 1.42 5.15 1.46
CA GLY A 27 2.37 4.21 0.89
C GLY A 27 1.70 3.13 0.05
N LEU A 28 0.59 2.57 0.55
CA LEU A 28 -0.25 1.64 -0.20
C LEU A 28 -0.82 2.29 -1.47
N THR A 29 -1.31 3.52 -1.37
CA THR A 29 -1.82 4.27 -2.54
C THR A 29 -0.70 4.52 -3.57
N LEU A 30 0.50 4.86 -3.12
CA LEU A 30 1.66 5.14 -3.97
C LEU A 30 2.14 3.91 -4.73
N GLN A 31 1.87 2.70 -4.25
CA GLN A 31 2.17 1.47 -5.01
C GLN A 31 1.42 1.40 -6.34
N HIS A 32 0.32 2.13 -6.49
CA HIS A 32 -0.50 2.17 -7.70
C HIS A 32 -0.26 3.41 -8.58
N VAL A 33 0.79 4.19 -8.32
CA VAL A 33 1.03 5.48 -8.99
C VAL A 33 1.04 5.37 -10.52
N ASP A 34 1.61 4.31 -11.07
CA ASP A 34 1.71 4.14 -12.52
C ASP A 34 0.39 3.72 -13.15
N GLU A 35 -0.41 2.91 -12.45
CA GLU A 35 -1.76 2.55 -12.86
C GLU A 35 -2.70 3.77 -12.84
N ILE A 36 -2.59 4.59 -11.79
CA ILE A 36 -3.34 5.85 -11.66
C ILE A 36 -2.99 6.78 -12.83
N LYS A 37 -1.70 6.98 -13.11
CA LYS A 37 -1.25 7.80 -14.25
C LYS A 37 -1.77 7.28 -15.59
N ALA A 38 -1.71 5.97 -15.82
CA ALA A 38 -2.19 5.36 -17.06
C ALA A 38 -3.70 5.54 -17.22
N TYR A 39 -4.45 5.41 -16.13
CA TYR A 39 -5.88 5.69 -16.11
C TYR A 39 -6.16 7.16 -16.44
N GLU A 40 -5.48 8.10 -15.78
CA GLU A 40 -5.69 9.54 -15.96
C GLU A 40 -5.38 9.99 -17.39
N GLU A 41 -4.29 9.51 -17.99
CA GLU A 41 -3.93 9.83 -19.37
C GLU A 41 -5.01 9.37 -20.36
N ARG A 42 -5.48 8.13 -20.21
CA ARG A 42 -6.59 7.62 -21.01
C ARG A 42 -7.87 8.44 -20.80
N HIS A 43 -8.15 8.82 -19.55
CA HIS A 43 -9.36 9.57 -19.22
C HIS A 43 -9.34 10.98 -19.82
N ARG A 44 -8.17 11.64 -19.83
CA ARG A 44 -7.96 12.95 -20.46
C ARG A 44 -8.28 12.93 -21.96
N GLN A 45 -7.95 11.85 -22.64
CA GLN A 45 -8.25 11.69 -24.07
C GLN A 45 -9.74 11.41 -24.33
N GLN A 46 -10.40 10.68 -23.43
CA GLN A 46 -11.81 10.29 -23.56
C GLN A 46 -12.78 11.41 -23.16
N ALA A 47 -12.40 12.20 -22.16
CA ALA A 47 -13.22 13.28 -21.60
C ALA A 47 -12.37 14.54 -21.40
N PRO A 48 -11.89 15.18 -22.48
CA PRO A 48 -10.98 16.33 -22.40
C PRO A 48 -11.60 17.55 -21.71
N TRP A 49 -12.92 17.63 -21.57
CA TRP A 49 -13.61 18.72 -20.87
C TRP A 49 -13.59 18.60 -19.34
N LEU A 50 -13.06 17.51 -18.78
CA LEU A 50 -12.94 17.29 -17.33
C LEU A 50 -11.61 17.79 -16.74
N PHE A 51 -10.69 18.28 -17.57
CA PHE A 51 -9.32 18.64 -17.19
C PHE A 51 -8.96 20.08 -17.56
#